data_AF-A0A167K8J7-F1
#
_entry.id   AF-A0A167K8J7-F1
#
_cell.length_a   1.000
_cell.length_b   1.000
_cell.length_c   1.000
_cell.angle_alpha   90.00
_cell.angle_beta   90.00
_cell.angle_gamma   90.00
#
_symmetry.space_group_name_H-M   'P 1'
#
loop_
_entity.id
_entity.type
_entity.pdbx_description
1 polymer ?
#
loop_
_entity_poly.entity_id
_entity_poly.type
_entity_poly.pdbx_seq_one_letter_code
_entity_poly.pdbx_strand_id
1 'polypeptide(L)'
;MNTEKTYALVSDLIVLANADNKVTDSEYEFILRIADRMGLSKKELDALFEAPVPSKTLFTELERITHFYKLVLVMNVDNETHEKEVITVKNFGLKMGIRPGAVDQILLRMKEYDNNIIPSDELIKIFQTYYN
;
A
#
# COMPACT_ATOMS: atom_id res chain seq x y z
N MET A 1 6.85 -2.72 -18.12
CA MET A 1 5.87 -3.06 -17.06
C MET A 1 4.52 -3.26 -17.74
N ASN A 2 3.73 -4.27 -17.38
CA ASN A 2 2.39 -4.45 -17.97
C ASN A 2 1.47 -3.34 -17.45
N THR A 3 1.01 -2.44 -18.32
CA THR A 3 0.17 -1.26 -17.97
C THR A 3 -1.02 -1.64 -17.09
N GLU A 4 -1.67 -2.75 -17.37
CA GLU A 4 -2.82 -3.20 -16.57
C GLU A 4 -2.43 -3.62 -15.15
N LYS A 5 -1.24 -4.19 -14.96
CA LYS A 5 -0.73 -4.51 -13.62
C LYS A 5 -0.46 -3.22 -12.87
N THR A 6 0.16 -2.25 -13.53
CA THR A 6 0.44 -0.94 -12.94
C THR A 6 -0.84 -0.25 -12.45
N TYR A 7 -1.90 -0.26 -13.27
CA TYR A 7 -3.18 0.36 -12.92
C TYR A 7 -3.83 -0.31 -11.71
N ALA A 8 -3.78 -1.64 -11.65
CA ALA A 8 -4.31 -2.39 -10.50
C ALA A 8 -3.56 -2.08 -9.22
N LEU A 9 -2.23 -1.99 -9.26
CA LEU A 9 -1.43 -1.65 -8.09
C LEU A 9 -1.72 -0.22 -7.61
N VAL A 10 -1.80 0.75 -8.52
CA VAL A 10 -2.14 2.13 -8.14
C VAL A 10 -3.59 2.23 -7.64
N SER A 11 -4.51 1.46 -8.22
CA SER A 11 -5.90 1.39 -7.74
C SER A 11 -6.01 0.84 -6.32
N ASP A 12 -5.17 -0.11 -5.93
CA ASP A 12 -5.13 -0.60 -4.55
C ASP A 12 -4.74 0.53 -3.56
N LEU A 13 -3.81 1.40 -3.94
CA LEU A 13 -3.40 2.56 -3.14
C LEU A 13 -4.56 3.57 -3.00
N ILE A 14 -5.28 3.81 -4.09
CA ILE A 14 -6.45 4.71 -4.11
C ILE A 14 -7.58 4.16 -3.24
N VAL A 15 -7.87 2.85 -3.35
CA VAL A 15 -8.89 2.19 -2.53
C VAL A 15 -8.55 2.28 -1.05
N LEU A 16 -7.27 2.20 -0.69
CA LEU A 16 -6.81 2.40 0.67
C LEU A 16 -7.02 3.84 1.15
N ALA A 17 -6.49 4.83 0.42
CA ALA A 17 -6.62 6.24 0.81
C ALA A 17 -8.07 6.74 0.83
N ASN A 18 -8.97 6.10 0.08
CA ASN A 18 -10.39 6.43 0.09
C ASN A 18 -11.21 5.58 1.08
N ALA A 19 -10.57 4.77 1.94
CA ALA A 19 -11.28 3.85 2.84
C ALA A 19 -12.18 4.56 3.87
N ASP A 20 -11.84 5.80 4.23
CA ASP A 20 -12.61 6.65 5.12
C ASP A 20 -13.58 7.60 4.38
N ASN A 21 -13.59 7.59 3.04
CA ASN A 21 -14.28 8.49 2.11
C ASN A 21 -13.69 9.91 2.02
N LYS A 22 -12.41 10.09 2.37
CA LYS A 22 -11.75 11.39 2.24
C LYS A 22 -10.27 11.20 1.94
N VAL A 23 -9.88 11.53 0.71
CA VAL A 23 -8.46 11.61 0.34
C VAL A 23 -7.95 13.02 0.61
N THR A 24 -6.87 13.14 1.38
CA THR A 24 -6.15 14.40 1.64
C THR A 24 -5.23 14.77 0.48
N ASP A 25 -4.87 16.05 0.37
CA ASP A 25 -3.92 16.52 -0.64
C ASP A 25 -2.55 15.83 -0.50
N SER A 26 -2.12 15.55 0.73
CA SER A 26 -0.86 14.85 1.00
C SER A 26 -0.88 13.41 0.48
N GLU A 27 -1.97 12.67 0.70
CA GLU A 27 -2.13 11.30 0.19
C GLU A 27 -2.20 11.28 -1.33
N TYR A 28 -2.97 12.19 -1.94
CA TYR A 28 -3.03 12.33 -3.39
C TYR A 28 -1.64 12.59 -3.98
N GLU A 29 -0.91 13.56 -3.46
CA GLU A 29 0.45 13.90 -3.91
C GLU A 29 1.43 12.73 -3.72
N PHE A 30 1.27 11.97 -2.64
CA PHE A 30 2.10 10.80 -2.39
C PHE A 30 1.81 9.67 -3.39
N ILE A 31 0.53 9.36 -3.64
CA ILE A 31 0.11 8.38 -4.66
C ILE A 31 0.56 8.83 -6.05
N LEU A 32 0.49 10.13 -6.37
CA LEU A 32 0.98 10.69 -7.63
C LEU A 32 2.47 10.44 -7.83
N ARG A 33 3.30 10.66 -6.80
CA ARG A 33 4.74 10.35 -6.87
C ARG A 33 5.01 8.86 -7.08
N ILE A 34 4.19 7.97 -6.50
CA ILE A 34 4.31 6.53 -6.73
C ILE A 34 3.90 6.18 -8.16
N ALA A 35 2.78 6.72 -8.64
CA ALA A 35 2.25 6.49 -9.97
C ALA A 35 3.23 6.96 -11.06
N ASP A 36 3.83 8.14 -10.90
CA ASP A 36 4.84 8.70 -11.80
C ASP A 36 6.08 7.79 -11.92
N ARG A 37 6.60 7.31 -10.77
CA ARG A 37 7.70 6.32 -10.74
C ARG A 37 7.33 4.99 -11.40
N MET A 38 6.03 4.68 -11.44
CA MET A 38 5.48 3.50 -12.10
C MET A 38 5.12 3.75 -13.58
N GLY A 39 5.36 4.96 -14.08
CA GLY A 39 5.16 5.35 -15.47
C GLY A 39 3.74 5.79 -15.82
N LEU A 40 2.92 6.16 -14.82
CA LEU A 40 1.58 6.71 -15.04
C LEU A 40 1.64 8.24 -15.03
N SER A 41 0.99 8.84 -16.02
CA SER A 41 0.73 10.26 -16.04
C SER A 41 -0.31 10.66 -14.99
N LYS A 42 -0.29 11.93 -14.58
CA LYS A 42 -1.33 12.51 -13.70
C LYS A 42 -2.74 12.26 -14.26
N LYS A 43 -2.92 12.38 -15.57
CA LYS A 43 -4.23 12.14 -16.22
C LYS A 43 -4.73 10.71 -16.04
N GLU A 44 -3.84 9.73 -16.15
CA GLU A 44 -4.19 8.32 -15.91
C GLU A 44 -4.50 8.08 -14.43
N LEU A 45 -3.73 8.69 -13.52
CA LEU A 45 -4.01 8.62 -12.09
C LEU A 45 -5.38 9.23 -11.75
N ASP A 46 -5.68 10.43 -12.25
CA ASP A 46 -6.96 11.11 -12.03
C ASP A 46 -8.12 10.23 -12.50
N ALA A 47 -7.97 9.56 -13.65
CA ALA A 47 -8.97 8.61 -14.14
C ALA A 47 -9.13 7.38 -13.23
N LEU A 48 -8.07 6.91 -12.57
CA LEU A 48 -8.14 5.82 -11.60
C LEU A 48 -8.76 6.25 -10.26
N PHE A 49 -8.68 7.54 -9.88
CA PHE A 49 -9.41 8.05 -8.71
C PHE A 49 -10.92 8.03 -8.95
N GLU A 50 -11.36 8.34 -10.17
CA GLU A 50 -12.78 8.25 -10.56
C GLU A 50 -13.25 6.81 -10.72
N ALA A 51 -12.41 5.93 -11.29
CA ALA A 51 -12.74 4.54 -11.57
C ALA A 51 -11.55 3.59 -11.29
N PRO A 52 -11.34 3.21 -10.02
CA PRO A 52 -10.29 2.25 -9.65
C PRO A 52 -10.53 0.89 -10.34
N VAL A 53 -9.47 0.25 -10.80
CA VAL A 53 -9.56 -1.09 -11.39
C VAL A 53 -9.34 -2.18 -10.34
N PRO A 54 -9.89 -3.40 -10.52
CA PRO A 54 -9.72 -4.48 -9.55
C PRO A 54 -8.25 -4.88 -9.36
N SER A 55 -7.87 -5.22 -8.12
CA SER A 55 -6.52 -5.72 -7.82
C SER A 55 -6.19 -6.97 -8.63
N LYS A 56 -4.94 -7.09 -9.04
CA LYS A 56 -4.40 -8.28 -9.72
C LYS A 56 -3.58 -9.16 -8.78
N THR A 57 -3.50 -10.44 -9.11
CA THR A 57 -2.66 -11.41 -8.39
C THR A 57 -1.18 -11.03 -8.48
N LEU A 58 -0.50 -11.09 -7.34
CA LEU A 58 0.94 -10.92 -7.20
C LEU A 58 1.59 -12.29 -7.02
N PHE A 59 2.46 -12.68 -7.95
CA PHE A 59 2.93 -14.06 -8.03
C PHE A 59 4.16 -14.30 -7.15
N THR A 60 5.07 -13.34 -7.09
CA THR A 60 6.30 -13.49 -6.30
C THR A 60 6.14 -12.91 -4.90
N GLU A 61 6.88 -13.45 -3.95
CA GLU A 61 6.93 -12.91 -2.59
C GLU A 61 7.42 -11.45 -2.59
N LEU A 62 8.49 -11.17 -3.34
CA LEU A 62 9.02 -9.82 -3.45
C LEU A 62 7.97 -8.82 -3.98
N GLU A 63 7.14 -9.22 -4.94
CA GLU A 63 6.06 -8.36 -5.46
C GLU A 63 5.03 -8.05 -4.36
N ARG A 64 4.60 -9.07 -3.59
CA ARG A 64 3.67 -8.89 -2.47
C ARG A 64 4.23 -7.97 -1.41
N ILE A 65 5.46 -8.23 -0.98
CA ILE A 65 6.18 -7.45 0.03
C ILE A 65 6.29 -5.99 -0.41
N THR A 66 6.76 -5.77 -1.64
CA THR A 66 6.99 -4.42 -2.17
C THR A 66 5.68 -3.65 -2.33
N HIS A 67 4.61 -4.31 -2.76
CA HIS A 67 3.30 -3.66 -2.92
C HIS A 67 2.64 -3.38 -1.57
N PHE A 68 2.69 -4.34 -0.65
CA PHE A 68 2.19 -4.16 0.71
C PHE A 68 2.91 -3.01 1.43
N TYR A 69 4.23 -2.87 1.23
CA TYR A 69 4.97 -1.74 1.78
C TYR A 69 4.47 -0.39 1.24
N LYS A 70 4.09 -0.29 -0.05
CA LYS A 70 3.50 0.94 -0.59
C LYS A 70 2.16 1.28 0.05
N LEU A 71 1.30 0.28 0.27
CA LEU A 71 0.03 0.47 0.98
C LEU A 71 0.27 1.02 2.38
N VAL A 72 1.19 0.39 3.11
CA VAL A 72 1.61 0.87 4.43
C VAL A 72 2.11 2.31 4.39
N LEU A 73 2.92 2.69 3.40
CA LEU A 73 3.42 4.06 3.28
C LEU A 73 2.29 5.07 3.03
N VAL A 74 1.31 4.75 2.19
CA VAL A 74 0.14 5.62 1.92
C VAL A 74 -0.65 5.89 3.20
N MET A 75 -0.94 4.84 3.98
CA MET A 75 -1.68 4.93 5.25
C MET A 75 -0.99 5.81 6.33
N ASN A 76 0.30 6.14 6.17
CA ASN A 76 1.04 6.94 7.16
C ASN A 76 1.29 8.39 6.73
N VAL A 77 0.81 8.81 5.55
CA VAL A 77 1.22 10.09 4.96
C VAL A 77 0.89 11.28 5.85
N ASP A 78 -0.24 11.25 6.56
CA ASP A 78 -0.72 12.35 7.40
C ASP A 78 -0.57 12.09 8.92
N ASN A 79 0.10 10.99 9.31
CA ASN A 79 0.20 10.53 10.70
C ASN A 79 -1.15 10.28 11.41
N GLU A 80 -2.26 10.29 10.67
CA GLU A 80 -3.61 10.03 11.18
C GLU A 80 -4.08 8.66 10.65
N THR A 81 -3.56 7.59 11.23
CA THR A 81 -3.99 6.24 10.83
C THR A 81 -5.43 5.97 11.26
N HIS A 82 -6.38 5.95 10.32
CA HIS A 82 -7.78 5.65 10.60
C HIS A 82 -8.02 4.14 10.71
N GLU A 83 -8.94 3.72 11.60
CA GLU A 83 -9.27 2.30 11.79
C GLU A 83 -9.70 1.61 10.48
N LYS A 84 -10.43 2.33 9.61
CA LYS A 84 -10.88 1.83 8.30
C LYS A 84 -9.72 1.54 7.35
N GLU A 85 -8.67 2.36 7.37
CA GLU A 85 -7.48 2.13 6.55
C GLU A 85 -6.69 0.94 7.08
N VAL A 86 -6.55 0.79 8.41
CA VAL A 86 -5.91 -0.38 9.03
C VAL A 86 -6.63 -1.67 8.61
N ILE A 87 -7.96 -1.69 8.67
CA ILE A 87 -8.77 -2.82 8.20
C ILE A 87 -8.52 -3.07 6.71
N THR A 88 -8.46 -2.02 5.90
CA THR A 88 -8.23 -2.12 4.45
C THR A 88 -6.84 -2.67 4.12
N VAL A 89 -5.78 -2.21 4.80
CA VAL A 89 -4.42 -2.77 4.68
C VAL A 89 -4.39 -4.23 5.07
N LYS A 90 -5.05 -4.62 6.17
CA LYS A 90 -5.16 -6.03 6.59
C LYS A 90 -5.84 -6.89 5.52
N ASN A 91 -6.92 -6.40 4.94
CA ASN A 91 -7.64 -7.10 3.86
C ASN A 91 -6.77 -7.26 2.61
N PHE A 92 -6.00 -6.23 2.24
CA PHE A 92 -5.03 -6.33 1.16
C PHE A 92 -3.93 -7.35 1.45
N GLY A 93 -3.38 -7.35 2.68
CA GLY A 93 -2.40 -8.35 3.11
C GLY A 93 -2.94 -9.78 2.98
N LEU A 94 -4.17 -10.03 3.45
CA LEU A 94 -4.85 -11.30 3.29
C LEU A 94 -5.04 -11.69 1.82
N LYS A 95 -5.52 -10.77 0.98
CA LYS A 95 -5.74 -10.99 -0.46
C LYS A 95 -4.45 -11.34 -1.21
N MET A 96 -3.33 -10.79 -0.76
CA MET A 96 -2.01 -11.11 -1.31
C MET A 96 -1.47 -12.45 -0.78
N GLY A 97 -2.03 -13.02 0.29
CA GLY A 97 -1.48 -14.21 0.93
C GLY A 97 -0.32 -13.89 1.89
N ILE A 98 -0.32 -12.69 2.46
CA ILE A 98 0.55 -12.32 3.57
C ILE A 98 -0.06 -12.86 4.86
N ARG A 99 0.75 -13.55 5.66
CA ARG A 99 0.30 -14.12 6.93
C ARG A 99 -0.20 -12.98 7.85
N PRO A 100 -1.38 -13.09 8.49
CA PRO A 100 -1.93 -12.04 9.34
C PRO A 100 -0.94 -11.56 10.42
N GLY A 101 -0.21 -12.49 11.04
CA GLY A 101 0.80 -12.15 12.04
C GLY A 101 1.94 -11.28 11.50
N ALA A 102 2.32 -11.43 10.23
CA ALA A 102 3.33 -10.56 9.59
C ALA A 102 2.78 -9.15 9.41
N VAL A 103 1.52 -9.02 8.95
CA VAL A 103 0.84 -7.72 8.84
C VAL A 103 0.76 -7.03 10.19
N ASP A 104 0.31 -7.75 11.23
CA ASP A 104 0.18 -7.19 12.58
C ASP A 104 1.54 -6.75 13.15
N GLN A 105 2.60 -7.52 12.92
CA GLN A 105 3.96 -7.13 13.32
C GLN A 105 4.46 -5.90 12.60
N ILE A 106 4.21 -5.77 11.28
CA ILE A 106 4.57 -4.56 10.52
C ILE A 106 3.85 -3.35 11.10
N LEU A 107 2.52 -3.44 11.27
CA LEU A 107 1.70 -2.35 11.83
C LEU A 107 2.12 -1.96 13.25
N LEU A 108 2.53 -2.94 14.07
CA LEU A 108 3.03 -2.68 15.42
C LEU A 108 4.39 -1.95 15.38
N ARG A 109 5.34 -2.47 14.59
CA ARG A 109 6.69 -1.91 14.48
C ARG A 109 6.72 -0.53 13.87
N MET A 110 5.81 -0.23 12.95
CA MET A 110 5.68 1.11 12.38
C MET A 110 5.51 2.18 13.45
N LYS A 111 4.71 1.93 14.49
CA LYS A 111 4.44 2.87 15.58
C LYS A 111 5.69 3.21 16.43
N GLU A 112 6.76 2.45 16.26
CA GLU A 112 8.03 2.66 16.96
C GLU A 112 8.93 3.68 16.24
N TYR A 113 8.53 4.17 15.05
CA TYR A 113 9.29 5.15 14.26
C TYR A 113 8.58 6.51 14.22
N ASP A 114 9.36 7.59 14.32
CA ASP A 114 8.83 8.97 14.43
C ASP A 114 7.88 9.39 13.29
N ASN A 115 8.03 8.81 12.11
CA ASN A 115 7.19 9.09 10.94
C ASN A 115 6.24 7.91 10.59
N ASN A 116 6.09 6.93 11.47
CA ASN A 116 5.40 5.67 11.23
C ASN A 116 5.94 4.85 10.03
N ILE A 117 7.11 5.22 9.49
CA ILE A 117 7.76 4.57 8.36
C ILE A 117 8.74 3.53 8.89
N ILE A 118 8.39 2.26 8.71
CA ILE A 118 9.31 1.15 8.96
C ILE A 118 10.43 1.12 7.90
N PRO A 119 11.72 0.99 8.30
CA PRO A 119 12.82 0.75 7.37
C PRO A 119 12.63 -0.52 6.54
N SER A 120 13.11 -0.50 5.29
CA SER A 120 12.93 -1.62 4.36
C SER A 120 13.63 -2.90 4.81
N ASP A 121 14.75 -2.82 5.52
CA ASP A 121 15.47 -3.96 6.08
C ASP A 121 14.71 -4.63 7.22
N GLU A 122 14.08 -3.86 8.09
CA GLU A 122 13.19 -4.37 9.16
C GLU A 122 11.96 -5.06 8.58
N LEU A 123 11.36 -4.47 7.54
CA LEU A 123 10.24 -5.08 6.83
C LEU A 123 10.63 -6.46 6.25
N ILE A 124 11.78 -6.55 5.59
CA ILE A 124 12.29 -7.81 5.04
C ILE A 124 12.51 -8.86 6.16
N LYS A 125 13.06 -8.46 7.32
CA LYS A 125 13.25 -9.39 8.47
C LYS A 125 11.92 -9.95 8.96
N ILE A 126 10.89 -9.13 9.08
CA ILE A 126 9.54 -9.58 9.46
C ILE A 126 9.05 -10.59 8.42
N PHE A 127 9.12 -10.28 7.13
CA PHE A 127 8.70 -11.22 6.09
C PHE A 127 9.48 -12.54 6.15
N GLN A 128 10.81 -12.53 6.28
CA GLN A 128 11.62 -13.74 6.41
C GLN A 128 11.23 -14.60 7.63
N THR A 129 10.81 -14.00 8.73
CA THR A 129 10.38 -14.73 9.93
C THR A 129 9.08 -15.50 9.71
N TYR A 130 8.20 -14.97 8.85
CA TYR A 130 6.89 -15.56 8.57
C TYR A 130 6.84 -16.38 7.28
N TYR A 131 7.86 -16.36 6.43
CA TYR A 131 7.89 -17.11 5.17
C TYR A 131 8.84 -18.31 5.19
N ASN A 132 9.73 -18.39 6.18
CA ASN A 132 10.46 -19.60 6.55
C ASN A 132 9.69 -20.46 7.55
#